data_AF-M0ZS39-F1
#
_entry.id   AF-M0ZS39-F1
#
_cell.length_a   1.000
_cell.length_b   1.000
_cell.length_c   1.000
_cell.angle_alpha   90.00
_cell.angle_beta   90.00
_cell.angle_gamma   90.00
#
_symmetry.space_group_name_H-M   'P 1'
#
loop_
_entity.id
_entity.type
_entity.pdbx_description
1 polymer ?
#
loop_
_entity_poly.entity_id
_entity_poly.type
_entity_poly.pdbx_seq_one_letter_code
_entity_poly.pdbx_strand_id
1 'polypeptide(L)'
;MGHEFELKKLNLDDKFSRFGLVSRNEHFSSSSVLVTKGKFSENGKCHDILIKNSSSMLFVSIDKKSVIQVKRLQWNFRGNQTIFLDGLVVDFMWDVHDWLCNPKSGCAMFMFRTRSGLDSRLWFDQEKNLEQNEEEEEKDGFSLMICATKSPD
;
A
#
# COMPACT_ATOMS: atom_id res chain seq x y z
N MET A 1 39.30 -7.81 11.27
CA MET A 1 37.94 -8.42 11.22
C MET A 1 36.99 -7.39 10.64
N GLY A 2 36.84 -7.38 9.32
CA GLY A 2 35.82 -6.60 8.63
C GLY A 2 35.21 -7.54 7.59
N HIS A 3 33.95 -7.92 7.80
CA HIS A 3 33.22 -8.77 6.86
C HIS A 3 32.45 -7.84 5.93
N GLU A 4 33.03 -7.58 4.77
CA GLU A 4 32.37 -6.92 3.65
C GLU A 4 31.38 -7.92 3.07
N PHE A 5 30.08 -7.64 3.20
CA PHE A 5 29.04 -8.47 2.60
C PHE A 5 28.88 -8.06 1.14
N GLU A 6 29.56 -8.79 0.25
CA GLU A 6 29.30 -8.74 -1.19
C GLU A 6 27.86 -9.22 -1.47
N LEU A 7 27.01 -8.29 -1.91
CA LEU A 7 25.72 -8.63 -2.51
C LEU A 7 25.97 -9.26 -3.88
N LYS A 8 25.82 -10.58 -3.95
CA LYS A 8 25.85 -11.33 -5.21
C LYS A 8 24.74 -10.83 -6.13
N LYS A 9 25.13 -10.08 -7.17
CA LYS A 9 24.28 -9.71 -8.30
C LYS A 9 24.03 -10.96 -9.14
N LEU A 10 22.87 -11.58 -8.98
CA LEU A 10 22.41 -12.63 -9.88
C LEU A 10 21.89 -11.96 -11.16
N ASN A 11 22.65 -12.10 -12.25
CA ASN A 11 22.18 -11.84 -13.61
C ASN A 11 21.16 -12.93 -13.96
N LEU A 12 19.89 -12.55 -14.09
CA LEU A 12 18.87 -13.34 -14.78
C LEU A 12 18.49 -12.54 -16.03
N ASP A 13 18.88 -13.05 -17.20
CA ASP A 13 18.43 -12.50 -18.48
C ASP A 13 16.91 -12.69 -18.63
N ASP A 14 16.25 -11.56 -18.85
CA ASP A 14 15.12 -11.30 -19.75
C ASP A 14 13.97 -12.34 -19.85
N LYS A 15 12.86 -12.03 -19.14
CA LYS A 15 11.43 -12.39 -19.39
C LYS A 15 10.60 -12.81 -18.17
N PHE A 16 10.87 -12.25 -16.99
CA PHE A 16 9.89 -12.25 -15.91
C PHE A 16 9.55 -10.81 -15.54
N SER A 17 8.28 -10.44 -15.74
CA SER A 17 7.67 -9.21 -15.20
C SER A 17 8.05 -9.10 -13.73
N ARG A 18 8.79 -8.05 -13.39
CA ARG A 18 9.41 -7.92 -12.07
C ARG A 18 8.37 -7.30 -11.15
N PHE A 19 7.59 -8.14 -10.46
CA PHE A 19 6.81 -7.67 -9.32
C PHE A 19 7.76 -7.11 -8.25
N GLY A 20 7.78 -5.79 -8.13
CA GLY A 20 8.54 -5.10 -7.10
C GLY A 20 7.67 -4.86 -5.87
N LEU A 21 7.71 -5.76 -4.89
CA LEU A 21 7.11 -5.45 -3.58
C LEU A 21 7.97 -4.40 -2.88
N VAL A 22 7.46 -3.17 -2.78
CA VAL A 22 8.11 -2.11 -2.01
C VAL A 22 7.44 -2.03 -0.65
N SER A 23 8.02 -2.74 0.32
CA SER A 23 7.65 -2.55 1.73
C SER A 23 8.47 -1.40 2.32
N ARG A 24 7.79 -0.41 2.91
CA ARG A 24 8.44 0.70 3.61
C ARG A 24 7.92 0.78 5.04
N ASN A 25 8.81 0.61 6.00
CA ASN A 25 8.48 0.84 7.41
C ASN A 25 8.79 2.30 7.75
N GLU A 26 7.81 3.05 8.26
CA GLU A 26 7.99 4.45 8.66
C GLU A 26 7.63 4.62 10.14
N HIS A 27 8.64 4.89 10.97
CA HIS A 27 8.42 5.08 12.40
C HIS A 27 7.80 6.45 12.69
N PHE A 28 6.76 6.47 13.53
CA PHE A 28 6.02 7.68 13.89
C PHE A 28 6.06 7.94 15.39
N SER A 29 6.76 8.99 15.78
CA SER A 29 6.71 9.49 17.15
C SER A 29 5.66 10.60 17.27
N SER A 30 4.74 10.43 18.22
CA SER A 30 3.72 11.36 18.75
C SER A 30 2.66 11.99 17.81
N SER A 31 2.92 12.18 16.52
CA SER A 31 1.95 12.82 15.62
C SER A 31 1.12 11.79 14.83
N SER A 32 -0.19 11.99 14.77
CA SER A 32 -1.14 11.16 14.02
C SER A 32 -1.04 11.33 12.49
N VAL A 33 0.06 11.89 11.96
CA VAL A 33 0.15 12.41 10.59
C VAL A 33 1.38 11.89 9.86
N LEU A 34 1.18 10.88 9.02
CA LEU A 34 2.18 10.37 8.09
C LEU A 34 2.27 11.24 6.83
N VAL A 35 3.50 11.49 6.37
CA VAL A 35 3.77 12.05 5.04
C VAL A 35 4.86 11.23 4.37
N THR A 36 4.56 10.67 3.21
CA THR A 36 5.50 9.84 2.44
C THR A 36 5.34 10.10 0.94
N LYS A 37 6.18 9.46 0.13
CA LYS A 37 6.10 9.49 -1.34
C LYS A 37 6.09 8.09 -1.93
N GLY A 38 5.28 7.88 -2.96
CA GLY A 38 5.16 6.60 -3.66
C GLY A 38 4.91 6.76 -5.16
N LYS A 39 5.37 5.79 -5.94
CA LYS A 39 5.04 5.65 -7.37
C LYS A 39 4.16 4.43 -7.54
N PHE A 40 3.11 4.51 -8.36
CA PHE A 40 2.15 3.42 -8.55
C PHE A 40 2.34 2.65 -9.87
N SER A 41 3.32 3.05 -10.67
CA SER A 41 3.78 2.36 -11.88
C SER A 41 5.26 2.69 -12.12
N GLU A 42 5.99 1.81 -12.83
CA GLU A 42 7.43 1.98 -13.08
C GLU A 42 7.75 3.31 -13.77
N ASN A 43 6.95 3.65 -14.79
CA ASN A 43 7.07 4.89 -15.57
C ASN A 43 6.15 6.02 -15.05
N GLY A 44 5.51 5.81 -13.90
CA GLY A 44 4.59 6.78 -13.30
C GLY A 44 5.29 7.93 -12.57
N LYS A 45 4.52 8.99 -12.29
CA LYS A 45 4.98 10.07 -11.41
C LYS A 45 5.04 9.60 -9.96
N CYS A 46 5.92 10.24 -9.20
CA CYS A 46 5.97 10.08 -7.74
C CYS A 46 4.95 11.02 -7.11
N HIS A 47 4.14 10.51 -6.19
CA HIS A 47 3.08 11.25 -5.52
C HIS A 47 3.41 11.53 -4.07
N ASP A 48 2.93 12.67 -3.56
CA ASP A 48 2.93 12.97 -2.14
C ASP A 48 1.71 12.33 -1.48
N ILE A 49 1.94 11.43 -0.52
CA ILE A 49 0.90 10.71 0.21
C ILE A 49 0.90 11.22 1.64
N LEU A 50 -0.26 11.62 2.13
CA LEU A 50 -0.46 12.00 3.53
C LEU A 50 -1.57 11.16 4.13
N ILE A 51 -1.29 10.55 5.28
CA ILE A 51 -2.24 9.74 6.05
C ILE A 51 -2.37 10.36 7.44
N LYS A 52 -3.59 10.74 7.81
CA LYS A 52 -3.94 11.24 9.14
C LYS A 52 -4.85 10.26 9.85
N ASN A 53 -4.40 9.75 10.99
CA ASN A 53 -5.13 8.78 11.79
C ASN A 53 -5.45 9.33 13.18
N SER A 54 -6.70 9.68 13.42
CA SER A 54 -7.19 10.10 14.75
C SER A 54 -8.06 9.02 15.39
N SER A 55 -8.45 9.20 16.66
CA SER A 55 -9.34 8.27 17.35
C SER A 55 -10.71 8.08 16.66
N SER A 56 -11.16 9.06 15.88
CA SER A 56 -12.50 9.06 15.28
C SER A 56 -12.52 8.97 13.75
N MET A 57 -11.40 9.26 13.09
CA MET A 57 -11.34 9.41 11.63
C MET A 57 -9.97 9.07 11.05
N LEU A 58 -9.98 8.36 9.93
CA LEU A 58 -8.84 8.18 9.02
C LEU A 58 -9.04 9.09 7.80
N PHE A 59 -8.01 9.84 7.44
CA PHE A 59 -8.00 10.71 6.29
C PHE A 59 -6.75 10.44 5.45
N VAL A 60 -6.93 10.30 4.14
CA VAL A 60 -5.82 10.12 3.19
C VAL A 60 -5.93 11.16 2.10
N SER A 61 -4.80 11.77 1.76
CA SER A 61 -4.69 12.61 0.57
C SER A 61 -3.49 12.22 -0.28
N ILE A 62 -3.65 12.33 -1.59
CA ILE A 62 -2.60 12.14 -2.59
C ILE A 62 -2.47 13.43 -3.38
N ASP A 63 -1.26 13.97 -3.52
CA ASP A 63 -0.98 15.26 -4.18
C ASP A 63 -1.89 16.38 -3.66
N LYS A 64 -2.08 16.42 -2.32
CA LYS A 64 -2.96 17.36 -1.59
C LYS A 64 -4.46 17.22 -1.87
N LYS A 65 -4.89 16.24 -2.67
CA LYS A 65 -6.31 15.93 -2.91
C LYS A 65 -6.77 14.85 -1.95
N SER A 66 -7.87 15.09 -1.23
CA SER A 66 -8.46 14.06 -0.36
C SER A 66 -9.01 12.92 -1.21
N VAL A 67 -8.57 11.70 -0.93
CA VAL A 67 -9.00 10.50 -1.64
C VAL A 67 -9.83 9.57 -0.77
N ILE A 68 -9.59 9.56 0.55
CA ILE A 68 -10.28 8.70 1.50
C ILE A 68 -10.57 9.48 2.78
N GLN A 69 -11.80 9.30 3.28
CA GLN A 69 -12.22 9.78 4.60
C GLN A 69 -13.12 8.74 5.26
N VAL A 70 -12.57 8.03 6.24
CA VAL A 70 -13.32 7.03 7.02
C VAL A 70 -13.73 7.67 8.33
N LYS A 71 -15.03 7.89 8.51
CA LYS A 71 -15.61 8.36 9.77
C LYS A 71 -15.84 7.18 10.71
N ARG A 72 -16.00 7.48 12.00
CA ARG A 72 -16.32 6.48 13.03
C ARG A 72 -15.28 5.35 13.04
N LEU A 73 -13.99 5.72 13.01
CA LEU A 73 -12.88 4.79 12.78
C LEU A 73 -12.82 3.64 13.80
N GLN A 74 -13.26 3.86 15.04
CA GLN A 74 -13.41 2.79 16.05
C GLN A 74 -14.34 1.63 15.63
N TRP A 75 -15.24 1.85 14.67
CA TRP A 75 -16.13 0.83 14.11
C TRP A 75 -15.65 0.33 12.74
N ASN A 76 -14.76 1.09 12.09
CA ASN A 76 -14.22 0.82 10.76
C ASN A 76 -12.69 0.74 10.82
N PHE A 77 -12.15 0.17 11.90
CA PHE A 77 -10.70 0.21 12.16
C PHE A 77 -9.91 -0.67 11.20
N ARG A 78 -10.59 -1.57 10.48
CA ARG A 78 -10.04 -2.36 9.38
C ARG A 78 -10.98 -2.24 8.19
N GLY A 79 -10.43 -2.03 7.00
CA GLY A 79 -11.24 -1.89 5.80
C GLY A 79 -10.41 -1.62 4.55
N ASN A 80 -11.11 -1.44 3.44
CA ASN A 80 -10.51 -1.17 2.15
C ASN A 80 -11.38 -0.21 1.33
N GLN A 81 -10.75 0.54 0.43
CA GLN A 81 -11.40 1.43 -0.52
C GLN A 81 -10.56 1.53 -1.79
N THR A 82 -11.22 1.55 -2.94
CA THR A 82 -10.55 1.71 -4.23
C THR A 82 -10.50 3.18 -4.62
N ILE A 83 -9.35 3.63 -5.11
CA ILE A 83 -9.12 4.97 -5.62
C ILE A 83 -8.63 4.90 -7.07
N PHE A 84 -8.95 5.92 -7.86
CA PHE A 84 -8.44 6.06 -9.23
C PHE A 84 -7.31 7.08 -9.25
N LEU A 85 -6.13 6.65 -9.69
CA LEU A 85 -4.93 7.49 -9.68
C LEU A 85 -4.13 7.24 -10.96
N ASP A 86 -3.89 8.29 -11.74
CA ASP A 86 -3.13 8.24 -13.01
C ASP A 86 -3.63 7.15 -14.00
N GLY A 87 -4.95 6.92 -14.04
CA GLY A 87 -5.56 5.89 -14.88
C GLY A 87 -5.44 4.46 -14.33
N LEU A 88 -4.86 4.29 -13.14
CA LEU A 88 -4.76 3.04 -12.41
C LEU A 88 -5.88 2.89 -11.39
N VAL A 89 -6.29 1.65 -11.18
CA VAL A 89 -7.15 1.25 -10.07
C VAL A 89 -6.25 0.86 -8.90
N VAL A 90 -6.33 1.58 -7.79
CA VAL A 90 -5.50 1.34 -6.61
C VAL A 90 -6.39 0.99 -5.42
N ASP A 91 -6.20 -0.20 -4.86
CA ASP A 91 -6.79 -0.56 -3.58
C ASP A 91 -5.99 0.05 -2.44
N PHE A 92 -6.67 0.81 -1.60
CA PHE A 92 -6.16 1.22 -0.30
C PHE A 92 -6.79 0.37 0.79
N MET A 93 -5.95 -0.28 1.60
CA MET A 93 -6.37 -1.09 2.74
C MET A 93 -5.77 -0.51 4.01
N TRP A 94 -6.50 -0.62 5.11
CA TRP A 94 -6.04 -0.17 6.41
C TRP A 94 -6.38 -1.17 7.52
N ASP A 95 -5.51 -1.20 8.51
CA ASP A 95 -5.74 -1.83 9.80
C ASP A 95 -5.10 -0.95 10.89
N VAL A 96 -5.94 -0.31 11.69
CA VAL A 96 -5.53 0.59 12.77
C VAL A 96 -6.02 0.10 14.13
N HIS A 97 -6.42 -1.17 14.23
CA HIS A 97 -6.94 -1.74 15.47
C HIS A 97 -5.93 -1.58 16.62
N ASP A 98 -4.69 -2.01 16.39
CA ASP A 98 -3.64 -2.00 17.40
C ASP A 98 -3.32 -0.56 17.84
N TRP A 99 -3.28 0.39 16.90
CA TRP A 99 -3.14 1.82 17.19
C TRP A 99 -4.26 2.38 18.07
N LEU A 100 -5.52 2.00 17.85
CA LEU A 100 -6.66 2.53 18.60
C LEU A 100 -6.82 1.87 19.97
N CYS A 101 -6.58 0.57 20.05
CA CYS A 101 -6.87 -0.23 21.24
C CYS A 101 -5.69 -0.34 22.21
N ASN A 102 -4.45 -0.11 21.75
CA ASN A 102 -3.26 -0.18 22.60
C ASN A 102 -2.63 1.22 22.78
N PRO A 103 -2.88 1.89 23.93
CA PRO A 103 -2.40 3.25 24.16
C PRO A 103 -0.90 3.35 24.39
N LYS A 104 -0.25 2.29 24.90
CA LYS A 104 1.18 2.28 25.28
C LYS A 104 2.12 1.96 24.11
N SER A 105 1.68 1.08 23.22
CA SER A 105 2.45 0.59 22.08
C SER A 105 1.43 0.04 21.09
N GLY A 106 1.30 0.67 19.93
CA GLY A 106 0.29 0.28 18.96
C GLY A 106 0.77 0.52 17.54
N CYS A 107 0.39 -0.33 16.61
CA CYS A 107 0.72 -0.22 15.20
C CYS A 107 -0.50 0.09 14.32
N ALA A 108 -0.25 0.76 13.21
CA ALA A 108 -1.19 0.99 12.14
C ALA A 108 -0.56 0.53 10.83
N MET A 109 -1.32 -0.21 10.04
CA MET A 109 -0.93 -0.73 8.74
C MET A 109 -1.76 -0.06 7.67
N PHE A 110 -1.09 0.42 6.63
CA PHE A 110 -1.72 0.96 5.43
C PHE A 110 -1.07 0.31 4.22
N MET A 111 -1.88 -0.06 3.24
CA MET A 111 -1.38 -0.66 2.01
C MET A 111 -2.06 -0.03 0.82
N PHE A 112 -1.25 0.37 -0.16
CA PHE A 112 -1.72 0.69 -1.50
C PHE A 112 -1.31 -0.43 -2.44
N ARG A 113 -2.23 -0.95 -3.23
CA ARG A 113 -1.97 -2.00 -4.22
C ARG A 113 -2.60 -1.61 -5.54
N THR A 114 -1.81 -1.55 -6.61
CA THR A 114 -2.36 -1.34 -7.95
C THR A 114 -2.92 -2.65 -8.48
N ARG A 115 -4.06 -2.58 -9.16
CA ARG A 115 -4.59 -3.69 -9.94
C ARG A 115 -4.04 -3.60 -11.35
N SER A 116 -3.56 -4.71 -11.90
CA SER A 116 -3.22 -4.81 -13.31
C SER A 116 -4.50 -4.93 -14.15
N GLY A 117 -4.43 -4.67 -15.46
CA GLY A 117 -5.60 -4.69 -16.35
C GLY A 117 -6.38 -6.02 -16.36
N LEU A 118 -5.73 -7.12 -15.97
CA LEU A 118 -6.32 -8.47 -15.86
C LEU A 118 -6.95 -8.75 -14.48
N ASP A 119 -6.62 -7.91 -13.49
CA ASP A 119 -7.06 -7.97 -12.08
C ASP A 119 -8.25 -7.02 -11.80
N SER A 120 -8.90 -6.52 -12.86
CA SER A 120 -10.19 -5.78 -12.75
C SER A 120 -11.35 -6.67 -12.27
N ARG A 121 -11.12 -7.97 -12.16
CA ARG A 121 -12.07 -8.95 -11.64
C ARG A 121 -12.19 -8.76 -10.14
N LEU A 122 -13.41 -8.54 -9.64
CA LEU A 122 -13.67 -8.56 -8.21
C LEU A 122 -13.22 -9.94 -7.69
N TRP A 123 -12.84 -10.10 -6.42
CA TRP A 123 -12.35 -11.40 -5.91
C TRP A 123 -13.31 -12.58 -6.20
N PHE A 124 -14.59 -12.29 -6.47
CA PHE A 124 -15.62 -13.24 -6.86
C PHE A 124 -15.57 -13.71 -8.33
N ASP A 125 -14.91 -12.98 -9.24
CA ASP A 125 -14.90 -13.25 -10.69
C ASP A 125 -13.76 -14.20 -11.10
N GLN A 126 -12.89 -14.59 -10.17
CA GLN A 126 -11.74 -15.47 -10.42
C GLN A 126 -12.14 -16.94 -10.65
N GLU A 127 -13.27 -17.38 -10.10
CA GLU A 127 -13.72 -18.78 -10.20
C GLU A 127 -14.31 -19.17 -11.57
N LYS A 128 -14.60 -18.20 -12.46
CA LYS A 128 -15.41 -18.45 -13.67
C LYS A 128 -14.66 -18.49 -15.00
N ASN A 129 -13.36 -18.18 -15.07
CA ASN A 129 -12.64 -18.03 -16.33
C ASN A 129 -11.25 -18.70 -16.29
N LEU A 130 -11.15 -19.91 -15.74
CA LEU A 130 -9.90 -20.70 -15.74
C LEU A 130 -9.57 -21.34 -17.10
N GLU A 131 -10.38 -21.10 -18.13
CA GLU A 131 -10.14 -21.62 -19.46
C GLU A 131 -10.28 -20.48 -20.47
N GLN A 132 -9.21 -20.20 -21.21
CA GLN A 132 -9.08 -19.27 -22.35
C GLN A 132 -8.57 -17.86 -22.02
N ASN A 133 -7.24 -17.71 -22.02
CA ASN A 133 -6.48 -16.84 -22.93
C ASN A 133 -5.02 -16.74 -22.46
N GLU A 134 -4.12 -17.43 -23.16
CA GLU A 134 -2.68 -17.52 -22.85
C GLU A 134 -1.82 -16.41 -23.49
N GLU A 135 -2.42 -15.31 -23.97
CA GLU A 135 -1.69 -14.21 -24.64
C GLU A 135 -2.16 -12.83 -24.18
N GLU A 136 -2.06 -12.51 -22.89
CA GLU A 136 -2.36 -11.15 -22.42
C GLU A 136 -1.25 -10.70 -21.44
N GLU A 137 -0.53 -9.64 -21.81
CA GLU A 137 0.61 -9.10 -21.06
C GLU A 137 0.27 -8.88 -19.57
N GLU A 138 0.87 -9.71 -18.72
CA GLU A 138 0.79 -9.61 -17.26
C GLU A 138 1.51 -8.32 -16.81
N LYS A 139 0.76 -7.20 -16.79
CA LYS A 139 1.28 -5.93 -16.29
C LYS A 139 1.68 -6.08 -14.82
N ASP A 140 2.93 -5.71 -14.53
CA ASP A 140 3.52 -5.70 -13.20
C ASP A 140 2.61 -5.01 -12.16
N GLY A 141 2.22 -5.75 -11.13
CA GLY A 141 1.49 -5.24 -9.98
C GLY A 141 2.43 -4.52 -9.00
N PHE A 142 2.00 -3.36 -8.49
CA PHE A 142 2.74 -2.59 -7.49
C PHE A 142 2.01 -2.65 -6.15
N SER A 143 2.76 -2.82 -5.06
CA SER A 143 2.24 -2.71 -3.71
C SER A 143 3.19 -1.89 -2.84
N LEU A 144 2.62 -0.91 -2.13
CA LEU A 144 3.27 -0.10 -1.10
C LEU A 144 2.63 -0.42 0.24
N MET A 145 3.39 -1.03 1.13
CA MET A 145 2.99 -1.25 2.53
C MET A 145 3.67 -0.21 3.41
N ILE A 146 2.90 0.36 4.33
CA ILE A 146 3.32 1.37 5.29
C ILE A 146 2.92 0.89 6.67
N CYS A 147 3.90 0.76 7.55
CA CYS A 147 3.69 0.46 8.97
C CYS A 147 3.99 1.72 9.77
N ALA A 148 3.10 2.12 10.67
CA ALA A 148 3.33 3.18 11.66
C ALA A 148 3.22 2.59 13.07
N THR A 149 4.12 2.97 13.98
CA THR A 149 4.16 2.46 15.36
C THR A 149 4.18 3.61 16.35
N LYS A 150 3.36 3.57 17.39
CA LYS A 150 3.46 4.47 18.55
C LYS A 150 4.68 4.08 19.39
N SER A 151 5.58 5.02 19.61
CA SER A 151 6.58 4.91 20.66
C SER A 151 5.95 5.32 21.99
N PRO A 152 6.23 4.62 23.10
CA PRO A 152 5.95 5.16 24.43
C PRO A 152 6.76 6.44 24.64
N ASP A 153 6.14 7.45 25.26
CA ASP A 153 6.80 8.68 25.71
C ASP A 153 7.84 8.39 26.82
#